data_AF-A0A7V3WH59-F1
#
_entry.id   AF-A0A7V3WH59-F1
#
_cell.length_a   1.000
_cell.length_b   1.000
_cell.length_c   1.000
_cell.angle_alpha   90.00
_cell.angle_beta   90.00
_cell.angle_gamma   90.00
#
_symmetry.space_group_name_H-M   'P 1'
#
loop_
_entity.id
_entity.type
_entity.pdbx_description
1 polymer ?
#
loop_
_entity_poly.entity_id
_entity_poly.type
_entity_poly.pdbx_seq_one_letter_code
_entity_poly.pdbx_strand_id
1 'polypeptide(L)'
;MLAPLNWLKDYIDLSGFTANELAERLSMGGIEVDEVSEKNGGVLDISPTPNRGDCLSLVGVARELAALTGRKVKLPKAPAPRGAGNMGKRIQVHVGDTRLIPRYTARLIEGVKVLPSPAWLKDKIESVGLRSINNIVDATNFVLMELGQPVHAFDIRFLSGGKLIIDRPD
;
A
#
# COMPACT_ATOMS: atom_id res chain seq x y z
N MET A 1 -2.03 13.07 1.81
CA MET A 1 -2.13 11.78 1.09
C MET A 1 -3.53 11.69 0.56
N LEU A 2 -3.68 11.33 -0.72
CA LEU A 2 -5.01 11.21 -1.30
C LEU A 2 -5.64 9.89 -0.88
N ALA A 3 -6.85 9.97 -0.31
CA ALA A 3 -7.67 8.85 0.11
C ALA A 3 -9.01 8.86 -0.66
N PRO A 4 -9.06 8.23 -1.85
CA PRO A 4 -10.26 8.17 -2.67
C PRO A 4 -11.33 7.31 -2.02
N LEU A 5 -12.54 7.86 -1.88
CA LEU A 5 -13.66 7.15 -1.24
C LEU A 5 -14.04 5.88 -2.01
N ASN A 6 -13.89 5.89 -3.34
CA ASN A 6 -14.16 4.71 -4.17
C ASN A 6 -13.22 3.54 -3.88
N TRP A 7 -11.98 3.79 -3.49
CA TRP A 7 -11.06 2.73 -3.06
C TRP A 7 -11.25 2.40 -1.57
N LEU A 8 -11.49 3.39 -0.70
CA LEU A 8 -11.79 3.14 0.71
C LEU A 8 -13.00 2.22 0.92
N LYS A 9 -14.01 2.28 0.03
CA LYS A 9 -15.19 1.39 0.04
C LYS A 9 -14.84 -0.12 -0.01
N ASP A 10 -13.65 -0.48 -0.47
CA ASP A 10 -13.20 -1.88 -0.46
C ASP A 10 -12.94 -2.40 0.98
N TYR A 11 -12.63 -1.48 1.89
CA TYR A 11 -12.20 -1.78 3.26
C TYR A 11 -13.21 -1.32 4.33
N ILE A 12 -14.13 -0.40 4.03
CA ILE A 12 -15.13 0.07 4.97
C ILE A 12 -16.42 0.47 4.25
N ASP A 13 -17.56 0.19 4.88
CA ASP A 13 -18.85 0.66 4.42
C ASP A 13 -19.06 2.15 4.76
N LEU A 14 -19.02 2.99 3.73
CA LEU A 14 -19.20 4.44 3.81
C LEU A 14 -20.64 4.89 3.49
N SER A 15 -21.59 3.97 3.37
CA SER A 15 -22.98 4.31 3.07
C SER A 15 -23.60 5.22 4.14
N GLY A 16 -24.29 6.27 3.70
CA GLY A 16 -24.94 7.23 4.59
C GLY A 16 -24.03 8.32 5.14
N PHE A 17 -22.80 8.44 4.61
CA PHE A 17 -21.92 9.58 4.88
C PHE A 17 -21.50 10.28 3.60
N THR A 18 -21.46 11.60 3.65
CA THR A 18 -20.85 12.46 2.63
C THR A 18 -19.33 12.57 2.84
N ALA A 19 -18.61 13.02 1.82
CA ALA A 19 -17.17 13.23 1.94
C ALA A 19 -16.82 14.25 3.04
N ASN A 20 -17.61 15.31 3.16
CA ASN A 20 -17.44 16.35 4.19
C ASN A 20 -17.70 15.80 5.61
N GLU A 21 -18.73 14.99 5.82
CA GLU A 21 -19.00 14.38 7.14
C GLU A 21 -17.88 13.42 7.56
N LEU A 22 -17.30 12.68 6.61
CA LEU A 22 -16.14 11.82 6.89
C LEU A 22 -14.91 12.65 7.23
N ALA A 23 -14.67 13.75 6.52
CA ALA A 23 -13.58 14.68 6.79
C ALA A 23 -13.70 15.32 8.18
N GLU A 24 -14.89 15.81 8.53
CA GLU A 24 -15.16 16.39 9.85
C GLU A 24 -14.90 15.39 10.98
N ARG A 25 -15.37 14.14 10.82
CA ARG A 25 -15.10 13.06 11.79
C ARG A 25 -13.61 12.76 11.93
N LEU A 26 -12.87 12.70 10.82
CA LEU A 26 -11.42 12.48 10.84
C LEU A 26 -10.71 13.63 11.57
N SER A 27 -11.07 14.88 11.27
CA SER A 27 -10.54 16.06 11.95
C SER A 27 -10.85 16.05 13.45
N MET A 28 -12.07 15.70 13.85
CA MET A 28 -12.43 15.50 15.26
C MET A 28 -11.66 14.34 15.92
N GLY A 29 -11.27 13.32 15.15
CA GLY A 29 -10.42 12.21 15.56
C GLY A 29 -8.92 12.54 15.63
N GLY A 30 -8.52 13.78 15.31
CA GLY A 30 -7.13 14.22 15.31
C GLY A 30 -6.35 13.87 14.05
N ILE A 31 -7.05 13.57 12.95
CA ILE A 31 -6.47 13.40 11.62
C ILE A 31 -6.81 14.64 10.78
N GLU A 32 -5.80 15.41 10.39
CA GLU A 32 -6.01 16.61 9.58
C GLU A 32 -6.41 16.23 8.15
N VAL A 33 -7.44 16.89 7.64
CA VAL A 33 -7.90 16.79 6.25
C VAL A 33 -7.76 18.17 5.62
N ASP A 34 -6.84 18.28 4.67
CA ASP A 34 -6.47 19.54 4.02
C ASP A 34 -7.52 19.96 2.97
N GLU A 35 -8.00 18.99 2.18
CA GLU A 35 -8.97 19.25 1.12
C GLU A 35 -9.95 18.08 0.98
N VAL A 36 -11.20 18.42 0.62
CA VAL A 36 -12.22 17.46 0.20
C VAL A 36 -12.61 17.76 -1.24
N SER A 37 -12.40 16.79 -2.13
CA SER A 37 -12.76 16.90 -3.55
C SER A 37 -13.92 15.98 -3.87
N GLU A 38 -15.01 16.53 -4.42
CA GLU A 38 -16.16 15.74 -4.90
C GLU A 38 -15.92 15.08 -6.28
N LYS A 39 -14.77 15.37 -6.92
CA LYS A 39 -14.43 14.79 -8.23
C LYS A 39 -14.20 13.29 -8.11
N ASN A 40 -14.54 12.56 -9.18
CA ASN A 40 -14.31 11.11 -9.29
C ASN A 40 -14.89 10.27 -8.13
N GLY A 41 -15.99 10.71 -7.53
CA GLY A 41 -16.70 9.99 -6.47
C GLY A 41 -16.16 10.23 -5.05
N GLY A 42 -15.38 11.30 -4.86
CA GLY A 42 -14.91 11.76 -3.55
C GLY A 42 -13.45 11.38 -3.27
N VAL A 43 -12.63 12.36 -2.92
CA VAL A 43 -11.24 12.20 -2.48
C VAL A 43 -10.99 13.09 -1.26
N LEU A 44 -10.40 12.51 -0.22
CA LEU A 44 -9.93 13.26 0.95
C LEU A 44 -8.41 13.43 0.83
N ASP A 45 -7.90 14.65 0.93
CA ASP A 45 -6.46 14.87 1.13
C ASP A 45 -6.16 14.92 2.62
N ILE A 46 -5.47 13.88 3.11
CA ILE A 46 -5.25 13.65 4.53
C ILE A 46 -3.79 13.93 4.86
N SER A 47 -3.53 14.75 5.87
CA SER A 47 -2.19 15.03 6.38
C SER A 47 -2.05 14.55 7.82
N PRO A 48 -1.74 13.26 8.04
CA PRO A 48 -1.55 12.75 9.38
C PRO A 48 -0.39 13.45 10.07
N THR A 49 -0.56 13.75 11.35
CA THR A 49 0.50 14.24 12.23
C THR A 49 1.61 13.18 12.40
N PRO A 50 2.84 13.55 12.81
CA PRO A 50 3.96 12.60 12.88
C PRO A 50 3.74 11.36 13.76
N ASN A 51 2.85 11.45 14.76
CA ASN A 51 2.45 10.35 15.64
C ASN A 51 1.34 9.46 15.05
N ARG A 52 0.79 9.79 13.87
CA ARG A 52 -0.31 9.07 13.19
C ARG A 52 0.14 8.42 11.89
N GLY A 53 1.33 7.80 11.90
CA GLY A 53 1.86 7.07 10.75
C GLY A 53 0.98 5.90 10.29
N ASP A 54 0.07 5.41 11.16
CA ASP A 54 -0.95 4.43 10.81
C ASP A 54 -1.87 4.91 9.69
N CYS A 55 -2.20 6.21 9.65
CA CYS A 55 -3.07 6.82 8.66
C CYS A 55 -2.37 7.20 7.35
N LEU A 56 -1.11 6.76 7.14
CA LEU A 56 -0.41 6.88 5.84
C LEU A 56 -0.78 5.75 4.85
N SER A 57 -1.84 5.00 5.15
CA SER A 57 -2.34 3.89 4.32
C SER A 57 -3.86 3.90 4.26
N LEU A 58 -4.44 3.41 3.17
CA LEU A 58 -5.89 3.31 3.02
C LEU A 58 -6.52 2.39 4.07
N VAL A 59 -5.87 1.29 4.42
CA VAL A 59 -6.34 0.41 5.50
C VAL A 59 -6.28 1.10 6.86
N GLY A 60 -5.27 1.94 7.10
CA GLY A 60 -5.18 2.76 8.30
C GLY A 60 -6.30 3.78 8.42
N VAL A 61 -6.54 4.54 7.35
CA VAL A 61 -7.66 5.48 7.27
C VAL A 61 -9.00 4.76 7.43
N ALA A 62 -9.17 3.58 6.82
CA ALA A 62 -10.38 2.78 7.00
C ALA A 62 -10.58 2.29 8.44
N ARG A 63 -9.50 1.99 9.18
CA ARG A 63 -9.58 1.64 10.61
C ARG A 63 -10.01 2.83 11.46
N GLU A 64 -9.47 4.01 11.17
CA GLU A 64 -9.85 5.24 11.87
C GLU A 64 -11.33 5.56 11.65
N LEU A 65 -11.76 5.57 10.39
CA LEU A 65 -13.16 5.78 10.03
C LEU A 65 -14.08 4.72 10.66
N ALA A 66 -13.65 3.47 10.75
CA ALA A 66 -14.42 2.41 11.41
C ALA A 66 -14.64 2.72 12.89
N ALA A 67 -13.61 3.19 13.59
CA ALA A 67 -13.72 3.62 14.99
C ALA A 67 -14.68 4.82 15.16
N LEU A 68 -14.60 5.80 14.25
CA LEU A 68 -15.39 7.05 14.32
C LEU A 68 -16.85 6.90 13.87
N THR A 69 -17.16 5.89 13.05
CA THR A 69 -18.49 5.65 12.48
C THR A 69 -19.19 4.44 13.09
N GLY A 70 -18.50 3.66 13.93
CA GLY A 70 -19.00 2.40 14.47
C GLY A 70 -19.13 1.28 13.43
N ARG A 71 -18.55 1.46 12.24
CA ARG A 71 -18.58 0.47 11.15
C ARG A 71 -17.47 -0.57 11.35
N LYS A 72 -17.57 -1.68 10.61
CA LYS A 72 -16.55 -2.73 10.62
C LYS A 72 -15.58 -2.55 9.46
N VAL A 73 -14.29 -2.64 9.76
CA VAL A 73 -13.24 -2.69 8.74
C VAL A 73 -13.11 -4.09 8.15
N LYS A 74 -12.94 -4.16 6.84
CA LYS A 74 -12.65 -5.36 6.06
C LYS A 74 -11.18 -5.31 5.65
N LEU A 75 -10.33 -6.07 6.35
CA LEU A 75 -8.91 -6.13 6.02
C LEU A 75 -8.67 -6.94 4.74
N PRO A 76 -7.68 -6.54 3.91
CA PRO A 76 -7.30 -7.32 2.73
C PRO A 76 -6.77 -8.69 3.17
N LYS A 77 -7.17 -9.73 2.45
CA LYS A 77 -6.71 -11.10 2.69
C LYS A 77 -5.67 -11.46 1.63
N ALA A 78 -4.43 -11.68 2.07
CA ALA A 78 -3.41 -12.24 1.18
C ALA A 78 -3.72 -13.73 0.93
N PRO A 79 -3.73 -14.20 -0.34
CA PRO A 79 -3.83 -15.63 -0.61
C PRO A 79 -2.61 -16.34 -0.03
N ALA A 80 -2.80 -17.59 0.41
CA ALA A 80 -1.71 -18.44 0.84
C ALA A 80 -0.63 -18.46 -0.26
N PRO A 81 0.66 -18.34 0.10
CA PRO A 81 1.72 -18.35 -0.88
C PRO A 81 1.66 -19.64 -1.70
N ARG A 82 1.37 -19.53 -3.00
CA ARG A 82 1.41 -20.65 -3.94
C ARG A 82 2.83 -20.82 -4.48
N GLY A 83 3.27 -22.07 -4.60
CA GLY A 83 4.58 -22.46 -5.15
C GLY A 83 5.37 -23.37 -4.20
N ALA A 84 5.97 -24.43 -4.75
CA ALA A 84 6.84 -25.38 -4.04
C ALA A 84 8.34 -25.06 -4.22
N GLY A 85 8.66 -23.94 -4.87
CA GLY A 85 10.04 -23.59 -5.21
C GLY A 85 10.85 -23.16 -3.99
N ASN A 86 12.05 -23.73 -3.84
CA ASN A 86 13.01 -23.26 -2.83
C ASN A 86 13.74 -22.03 -3.39
N MET A 87 13.31 -20.83 -2.98
CA MET A 87 13.95 -19.57 -3.37
C MET A 87 15.45 -19.58 -3.07
N GLY A 88 15.88 -20.19 -1.97
CA GLY A 88 17.30 -20.25 -1.55
C GLY A 88 18.22 -20.96 -2.55
N LYS A 89 17.68 -21.75 -3.48
CA LYS A 89 18.45 -22.32 -4.60
C LYS A 89 18.71 -21.33 -5.74
N ARG A 90 17.95 -20.24 -5.81
CA ARG A 90 17.99 -19.24 -6.89
C ARG A 90 18.58 -17.91 -6.43
N ILE A 91 18.11 -17.41 -5.29
CA ILE A 91 18.59 -16.18 -4.65
C ILE A 91 18.71 -16.44 -3.15
N GLN A 92 19.83 -16.04 -2.57
CA GLN A 92 20.00 -15.97 -1.12
C GLN A 92 19.86 -14.52 -0.65
N VAL A 93 19.18 -14.32 0.47
CA VAL A 93 19.10 -13.03 1.15
C VAL A 93 19.99 -13.10 2.37
N HIS A 94 20.94 -12.18 2.46
CA HIS A 94 21.83 -12.03 3.60
C HIS A 94 21.61 -10.65 4.23
N VAL A 95 21.36 -10.64 5.53
CA VAL A 95 21.23 -9.41 6.32
C VAL A 95 22.42 -9.38 7.27
N GLY A 96 23.35 -8.45 7.05
CA GLY A 96 24.59 -8.36 7.82
C GLY A 96 24.33 -7.80 9.22
N ASP A 97 23.80 -6.58 9.28
CA ASP A 97 23.48 -5.90 10.54
C ASP A 97 22.01 -6.07 10.95
N THR A 98 21.74 -7.14 11.71
CA THR A 98 20.40 -7.42 12.24
C THR A 98 19.93 -6.46 13.33
N ARG A 99 20.82 -5.62 13.88
CA ARG A 99 20.45 -4.59 14.88
C ARG A 99 19.80 -3.39 14.21
N LEU A 100 20.36 -2.93 13.09
CA LEU A 100 19.79 -1.81 12.32
C LEU A 100 18.70 -2.28 11.35
N ILE A 101 18.80 -3.53 10.88
CA ILE A 101 17.93 -4.12 9.86
C ILE A 101 17.24 -5.33 10.50
N PRO A 102 16.26 -5.10 11.40
CA PRO A 102 15.65 -6.18 12.16
C PRO A 102 14.93 -7.20 11.27
N ARG A 103 14.52 -6.79 10.06
CA ARG A 103 13.85 -7.66 9.11
C ARG A 103 14.05 -7.19 7.67
N TYR A 104 14.48 -8.13 6.83
CA TYR A 104 14.39 -8.03 5.38
C TYR A 104 13.83 -9.34 4.84
N THR A 105 12.77 -9.28 4.03
CA THR A 105 12.15 -10.45 3.43
C THR A 105 12.00 -10.24 1.94
N ALA A 106 12.28 -11.26 1.15
CA ALA A 106 12.08 -11.25 -0.29
C ALA A 106 11.29 -12.48 -0.72
N ARG A 107 10.65 -12.36 -1.89
CA ARG A 107 9.92 -13.47 -2.52
C ARG A 107 10.20 -13.48 -4.00
N LEU A 108 10.49 -14.66 -4.54
CA LEU A 108 10.64 -14.87 -5.97
C LEU A 108 9.28 -15.19 -6.60
N ILE A 109 8.93 -14.48 -7.67
CA ILE A 109 7.76 -14.75 -8.50
C ILE A 109 8.26 -14.96 -9.93
N GLU A 110 8.01 -16.15 -10.48
CA GLU A 110 8.44 -16.53 -11.83
C GLU A 110 7.27 -16.47 -12.83
N GLY A 111 7.58 -16.34 -14.11
CA GLY A 111 6.58 -16.31 -15.19
C GLY A 111 5.82 -14.99 -15.32
N VAL A 112 6.28 -13.92 -14.68
CA VAL A 112 5.70 -12.58 -14.80
C VAL A 112 6.10 -11.96 -16.14
N LYS A 113 5.13 -11.44 -16.88
CA LYS A 113 5.35 -10.61 -18.07
C LYS A 113 5.07 -9.15 -17.71
N VAL A 114 5.99 -8.26 -18.09
CA VAL A 114 5.80 -6.81 -17.96
C VAL A 114 4.79 -6.37 -19.01
N LEU A 115 3.65 -5.85 -18.56
CA LEU A 115 2.54 -5.41 -19.39
C LEU A 115 1.89 -4.16 -18.77
N PRO A 116 1.09 -3.39 -19.53
CA PRO A 116 0.24 -2.36 -18.94
C PRO A 116 -0.62 -2.94 -17.81
N SER A 117 -0.85 -2.13 -16.77
CA SER A 117 -1.68 -2.54 -15.64
C SER A 117 -3.13 -2.78 -16.08
N PRO A 118 -3.84 -3.75 -15.47
CA PRO A 118 -5.27 -3.90 -15.70
C PRO A 118 -6.01 -2.64 -15.26
N ALA A 119 -7.15 -2.35 -15.90
CA ALA A 119 -7.90 -1.10 -15.70
C ALA A 119 -8.15 -0.80 -14.21
N TRP A 120 -8.65 -1.78 -13.45
CA TRP A 120 -8.92 -1.59 -12.01
C TRP A 120 -7.70 -1.16 -11.19
N LEU A 121 -6.50 -1.63 -11.55
CA LEU A 121 -5.26 -1.28 -10.84
C LEU A 121 -4.83 0.12 -11.24
N LYS A 122 -4.87 0.40 -12.55
CA LYS A 122 -4.58 1.72 -13.09
C LYS A 122 -5.48 2.79 -12.46
N ASP A 123 -6.79 2.56 -12.44
CA ASP A 123 -7.77 3.52 -11.90
C ASP A 123 -7.49 3.83 -10.42
N LYS A 124 -7.12 2.80 -9.64
CA LYS A 124 -6.77 2.98 -8.22
C LYS A 124 -5.49 3.79 -8.03
N ILE A 125 -4.43 3.47 -8.77
CA ILE A 125 -3.16 4.19 -8.71
C ILE A 125 -3.33 5.65 -9.14
N GLU A 126 -4.09 5.90 -10.20
CA GLU A 126 -4.38 7.27 -10.66
C GLU A 126 -5.28 8.04 -9.68
N SER A 127 -6.20 7.36 -9.00
CA SER A 127 -7.08 8.00 -8.01
C SER A 127 -6.32 8.57 -6.80
N VAL A 128 -5.16 8.01 -6.46
CA VAL A 128 -4.27 8.54 -5.40
C VAL A 128 -3.22 9.52 -5.93
N GLY A 129 -3.37 9.99 -7.17
CA GLY A 129 -2.48 11.00 -7.78
C GLY A 129 -1.17 10.44 -8.35
N LEU A 130 -1.02 9.11 -8.43
CA LEU A 130 0.17 8.48 -9.01
C LEU A 130 -0.05 8.15 -10.49
N ARG A 131 1.00 8.28 -11.30
CA ARG A 131 0.95 7.86 -12.71
C ARG A 131 1.15 6.35 -12.82
N SER A 132 0.21 5.64 -13.43
CA SER A 132 0.37 4.22 -13.77
C SER A 132 1.50 4.00 -14.78
N ILE A 133 2.33 2.98 -14.55
CA ILE A 133 3.48 2.66 -15.42
C ILE A 133 3.33 1.28 -16.04
N ASN A 134 3.31 0.23 -15.22
CA ASN A 134 3.15 -1.16 -15.65
C ASN A 134 2.69 -2.01 -14.46
N ASN A 135 2.26 -3.24 -14.75
CA ASN A 135 1.70 -4.16 -13.78
C ASN A 135 2.61 -4.48 -12.57
N ILE A 136 3.94 -4.39 -12.70
CA ILE A 136 4.88 -4.65 -11.61
C ILE A 136 5.02 -3.42 -10.72
N VAL A 137 5.30 -2.26 -11.32
CA VAL A 137 5.47 -0.98 -10.57
C VAL A 137 4.17 -0.57 -9.88
N ASP A 138 3.05 -0.75 -10.56
CA ASP A 138 1.76 -0.38 -10.01
C ASP A 138 1.34 -1.35 -8.90
N ALA A 139 1.75 -2.62 -8.96
CA ALA A 139 1.52 -3.56 -7.86
C ALA A 139 2.31 -3.17 -6.60
N THR A 140 3.56 -2.70 -6.73
CA THR A 140 4.33 -2.22 -5.56
C THR A 140 3.74 -0.93 -4.99
N ASN A 141 3.31 -0.01 -5.85
CA ASN A 141 2.62 1.22 -5.42
C ASN A 141 1.27 0.91 -4.77
N PHE A 142 0.53 -0.07 -5.30
CA PHE A 142 -0.74 -0.49 -4.71
C PHE A 142 -0.55 -0.97 -3.27
N VAL A 143 0.44 -1.84 -3.03
CA VAL A 143 0.73 -2.34 -1.67
C VAL A 143 1.18 -1.20 -0.74
N LEU A 144 1.99 -0.26 -1.24
CA LEU A 144 2.38 0.92 -0.49
C LEU A 144 1.16 1.74 -0.06
N MET A 145 0.25 2.05 -0.98
CA MET A 145 -0.93 2.88 -0.69
C MET A 145 -1.99 2.13 0.12
N GLU A 146 -2.15 0.82 -0.10
CA GLU A 146 -3.10 -0.03 0.63
C GLU A 146 -2.67 -0.24 2.10
N LEU A 147 -1.42 -0.66 2.31
CA LEU A 147 -0.92 -1.17 3.61
C LEU A 147 0.10 -0.25 4.29
N GLY A 148 0.58 0.79 3.62
CA GLY A 148 1.68 1.64 4.13
C GLY A 148 3.04 0.96 4.09
N GLN A 149 3.16 -0.20 3.42
CA GLN A 149 4.40 -0.96 3.36
C GLN A 149 5.13 -0.66 2.05
N PRO A 150 6.31 0.00 2.07
CA PRO A 150 7.12 0.15 0.89
C PRO A 150 7.64 -1.23 0.45
N VAL A 151 7.50 -1.50 -0.86
CA VAL A 151 7.95 -2.74 -1.51
C VAL A 151 8.78 -2.36 -2.72
N HIS A 152 9.85 -3.12 -2.95
CA HIS A 152 10.68 -3.00 -4.14
C HIS A 152 10.65 -4.30 -4.95
N ALA A 153 10.74 -4.19 -6.27
CA ALA A 153 10.79 -5.32 -7.18
C ALA A 153 12.11 -5.30 -7.96
N PHE A 154 12.85 -6.41 -7.90
CA PHE A 154 14.08 -6.61 -8.67
C PHE A 154 13.85 -7.63 -9.78
N ASP A 155 14.43 -7.39 -10.94
CA ASP A 155 14.54 -8.40 -11.98
C ASP A 155 15.76 -9.28 -11.71
N ILE A 156 15.50 -10.54 -11.33
CA ILE A 156 16.51 -11.55 -11.01
C ILE A 156 17.58 -11.71 -12.09
N ARG A 157 17.26 -11.46 -13.36
CA ARG A 157 18.21 -11.60 -14.47
C ARG A 157 19.36 -10.60 -14.39
N PHE A 158 19.16 -9.49 -13.69
CA PHE A 158 20.16 -8.44 -13.51
C PHE A 158 20.82 -8.49 -12.13
N LEU A 159 20.42 -9.42 -11.25
CA LEU A 159 21.07 -9.62 -9.96
C LEU A 159 22.31 -10.50 -10.13
N SER A 160 23.49 -9.89 -10.02
CA SER A 160 24.76 -10.60 -10.05
C SER A 160 24.99 -11.42 -8.78
N GLY A 161 25.67 -12.57 -8.92
CA GLY A 161 26.09 -13.39 -7.78
C GLY A 161 25.00 -14.16 -7.04
N GLY A 162 23.72 -14.07 -7.46
CA GLY A 162 22.62 -14.83 -6.86
C GLY A 162 22.37 -14.52 -5.38
N LYS A 163 22.81 -13.35 -4.92
CA LYS A 163 22.70 -12.92 -3.53
C LYS A 163 22.20 -11.49 -3.46
N LEU A 164 21.30 -11.23 -2.51
CA LEU A 164 20.94 -9.91 -2.03
C LEU A 164 21.62 -9.73 -0.68
N ILE A 165 22.56 -8.80 -0.61
CA ILE A 165 23.28 -8.46 0.62
C ILE A 165 22.75 -7.11 1.09
N ILE A 166 22.18 -7.10 2.30
CA ILE A 166 21.60 -5.92 2.92
C ILE A 166 22.44 -5.61 4.15
N ASP A 167 23.25 -4.57 4.04
CA ASP A 167 24.22 -4.18 5.05
C ASP A 167 24.44 -2.66 5.04
N ARG A 168 25.28 -2.19 5.96
CA ARG A 168 25.73 -0.78 6.01
C ARG A 168 26.53 -0.43 4.75
N PRO A 169 26.44 0.82 4.27
CA PRO A 169 27.43 1.32 3.33
C PRO A 169 28.81 1.30 3.99
N ASP A 170 29.83 0.86 3.25
CA ASP A 170 31.24 0.90 3.66
C ASP A 170 31.72 2.34 3.95
#